data_AF-A0A7X3VTQ0-F1
#
_entry.id   AF-A0A7X3VTQ0-F1
#
_cell.length_a   1.000
_cell.length_b   1.000
_cell.length_c   1.000
_cell.angle_alpha   90.00
_cell.angle_beta   90.00
_cell.angle_gamma   90.00
#
_symmetry.space_group_name_H-M   'P 1'
#
loop_
_entity.id
_entity.type
_entity.pdbx_description
1 polymer ?
#
loop_
_entity_poly.entity_id
_entity_poly.type
_entity_poly.pdbx_seq_one_letter_code
_entity_poly.pdbx_strand_id
1 'polypeptide(L)'
;MDPDGDNRQDEKLESSDGQLEEQIPPAPAPDVPADAPDVSEISSRADLNTLASNAFGSAQNQGLLDIRHQALEKLGEEGLVDNLDQAPEQHFQTLMMIIQETDNMAMIDKAYATALQLKDAKERAQALLAIANEITYFTSK
;
A
#
# COMPACT_ATOMS: atom_id res chain seq x y z
N MET A 1 -44.03 -4.54 36.82
CA MET A 1 -45.43 -5.04 36.81
C MET A 1 -46.25 -3.95 37.47
N ASP A 2 -47.07 -3.18 36.76
CA ASP A 2 -47.89 -3.46 35.57
C ASP A 2 -48.02 -2.16 34.71
N PRO A 3 -48.87 -2.07 33.66
CA PRO A 3 -48.54 -2.40 32.27
C PRO A 3 -48.93 -1.26 31.29
N ASP A 4 -48.97 -1.60 30.00
CA ASP A 4 -49.69 -0.94 28.90
C ASP A 4 -49.07 0.26 28.19
N GLY A 5 -49.01 0.15 26.87
CA GLY A 5 -48.93 1.31 25.98
C GLY A 5 -48.26 1.13 24.63
N ASP A 6 -48.49 0.01 23.94
CA ASP A 6 -48.21 -0.09 22.50
C ASP A 6 -49.05 0.95 21.70
N ASN A 7 -48.43 1.52 20.68
CA ASN A 7 -48.99 1.81 19.35
C ASN A 7 -49.11 3.28 18.88
N ARG A 8 -48.73 3.44 17.60
CA ARG A 8 -49.15 4.41 16.56
C ARG A 8 -48.27 5.64 16.32
N GLN A 9 -47.31 5.43 15.41
CA GLN A 9 -47.20 6.01 14.06
C GLN A 9 -47.62 7.47 13.80
N ASP A 10 -46.93 8.03 12.78
CA ASP A 10 -47.21 9.27 12.03
C ASP A 10 -46.63 10.54 12.70
N GLU A 11 -45.89 11.44 12.05
CA GLU A 11 -45.75 11.74 10.63
C GLU A 11 -44.54 12.71 10.46
N LYS A 12 -43.82 12.58 9.34
CA LYS A 12 -43.50 13.68 8.40
C LYS A 12 -42.82 14.93 8.95
N LEU A 13 -41.57 15.17 8.53
CA LEU A 13 -41.13 16.44 7.94
C LEU A 13 -39.85 16.23 7.11
N GLU A 14 -40.07 15.84 5.86
CA GLU A 14 -39.13 16.04 4.77
C GLU A 14 -39.07 17.54 4.47
N SER A 15 -37.86 18.11 4.37
CA SER A 15 -37.67 19.49 3.90
C SER A 15 -36.68 19.47 2.75
N SER A 16 -37.27 19.72 1.59
CA SER A 16 -36.71 19.98 0.28
C SER A 16 -35.94 21.30 0.25
N ASP A 17 -34.85 21.37 -0.54
CA ASP A 17 -34.49 22.61 -1.24
C ASP A 17 -33.51 22.36 -2.42
N GLY A 18 -33.71 23.10 -3.51
CA GLY A 18 -32.81 23.26 -4.68
C GLY A 18 -32.91 22.18 -5.77
N GLN A 19 -33.81 22.22 -6.77
CA GLN A 19 -34.00 23.20 -7.84
C GLN A 19 -32.78 23.35 -8.78
N LEU A 20 -32.88 22.78 -9.99
CA LEU A 20 -32.71 23.40 -11.33
C LEU A 20 -32.30 22.35 -12.38
N GLU A 21 -33.27 21.73 -13.06
CA GLU A 21 -33.00 21.04 -14.35
C GLU A 21 -33.89 21.63 -15.45
N GLU A 22 -33.23 22.48 -16.24
CA GLU A 22 -33.72 23.14 -17.44
C GLU A 22 -33.99 22.11 -18.54
N GLN A 23 -35.20 22.14 -19.09
CA GLN A 23 -35.65 21.30 -20.20
C GLN A 23 -34.96 21.69 -21.51
N ILE A 24 -34.49 20.70 -22.29
CA ILE A 24 -34.44 20.82 -23.75
C ILE A 24 -34.60 19.43 -24.40
N PRO A 25 -35.60 19.18 -25.27
CA PRO A 25 -35.68 17.95 -26.04
C PRO A 25 -34.93 18.12 -27.38
N PRO A 26 -34.19 17.10 -27.85
CA PRO A 26 -33.81 17.05 -29.26
C PRO A 26 -34.37 15.81 -29.98
N ALA A 27 -35.21 16.10 -31.00
CA ALA A 27 -35.29 15.62 -32.39
C ALA A 27 -34.82 14.20 -32.83
N PRO A 28 -35.35 13.66 -33.95
CA PRO A 28 -35.30 12.24 -34.30
C PRO A 28 -33.97 11.78 -34.92
N ALA A 29 -33.69 10.48 -34.84
CA ALA A 29 -32.47 9.84 -35.33
C ALA A 29 -32.37 9.83 -36.88
N PRO A 30 -31.18 10.07 -37.46
CA PRO A 30 -30.90 9.70 -38.84
C PRO A 30 -30.34 8.26 -38.93
N ASP A 31 -30.97 7.47 -39.81
CA ASP A 31 -30.45 6.21 -40.34
C ASP A 31 -29.05 6.41 -40.93
N VAL A 32 -28.08 5.58 -40.52
CA VAL A 32 -26.79 5.43 -41.21
C VAL A 32 -26.68 3.99 -41.74
N PRO A 33 -26.40 3.80 -43.05
CA PRO A 33 -26.36 2.50 -43.67
C PRO A 33 -25.11 1.72 -43.23
N ALA A 34 -25.30 0.42 -42.97
CA ALA A 34 -24.24 -0.52 -42.65
C ALA A 34 -23.40 -0.84 -43.91
N ASP A 35 -22.19 -0.31 -43.96
CA ASP A 35 -21.10 -0.86 -44.77
C ASP A 35 -19.95 -1.18 -43.81
N ALA A 36 -19.72 -2.46 -43.55
CA ALA A 36 -18.69 -2.95 -42.65
C ALA A 36 -17.50 -3.48 -43.47
N PRO A 37 -16.27 -2.98 -43.27
CA PRO A 37 -15.10 -3.62 -43.82
C PRO A 37 -14.62 -4.77 -42.91
N ASP A 38 -14.20 -5.86 -43.55
CA ASP A 38 -13.57 -7.04 -42.98
C ASP A 38 -12.29 -6.69 -42.18
N VAL A 39 -12.20 -7.18 -40.94
CA VAL A 39 -11.07 -6.96 -40.02
C VAL A 39 -10.39 -8.28 -39.66
N SER A 40 -9.86 -9.00 -40.66
CA SER A 40 -9.14 -10.26 -40.42
C SER A 40 -7.62 -10.12 -40.18
N GLU A 41 -7.03 -8.92 -40.11
CA GLU A 41 -5.55 -8.75 -40.09
C GLU A 41 -4.93 -7.96 -38.90
N ILE A 42 -5.61 -7.80 -37.76
CA ILE A 42 -5.11 -6.95 -36.64
C ILE A 42 -4.46 -7.77 -35.49
N SER A 43 -4.65 -9.09 -35.45
CA SER A 43 -4.32 -9.90 -34.26
C SER A 43 -2.83 -10.12 -33.96
N SER A 44 -1.89 -9.69 -34.82
CA SER A 44 -0.46 -10.02 -34.63
C SER A 44 0.42 -8.87 -34.11
N ARG A 45 -0.08 -7.63 -34.03
CA ARG A 45 0.70 -6.45 -33.60
C ARG A 45 0.47 -6.03 -32.15
N ALA A 46 -0.60 -6.49 -31.51
CA ALA A 46 -0.95 -6.13 -30.13
C ALA A 46 -0.06 -6.82 -29.08
N ASP A 47 0.47 -8.01 -29.38
CA ASP A 47 1.26 -8.81 -28.43
C ASP A 47 2.65 -8.24 -28.19
N LEU A 48 3.30 -7.68 -29.21
CA LEU A 48 4.68 -7.15 -29.08
C LEU A 48 4.75 -5.86 -28.26
N ASN A 49 3.72 -5.00 -28.34
CA ASN A 49 3.68 -3.74 -27.60
C ASN A 49 3.41 -3.95 -26.10
N THR A 50 2.64 -4.98 -25.76
CA THR A 50 2.35 -5.36 -24.37
C THR A 50 3.57 -5.99 -23.69
N LEU A 51 4.33 -6.83 -24.41
CA LEU A 51 5.57 -7.43 -23.89
C LEU A 51 6.68 -6.40 -23.64
N ALA A 52 6.84 -5.42 -24.53
CA ALA A 52 7.81 -4.35 -24.37
C ALA A 52 7.46 -3.41 -23.20
N SER A 53 6.18 -3.07 -23.03
CA SER A 53 5.71 -2.22 -21.92
C SER A 53 5.87 -2.90 -20.57
N ASN A 54 5.59 -4.21 -20.48
CA ASN A 54 5.83 -4.99 -19.27
C ASN A 54 7.32 -5.14 -18.96
N ALA A 55 8.18 -5.36 -19.96
CA ALA A 55 9.62 -5.43 -19.75
C ALA A 55 10.20 -4.09 -19.26
N PHE A 56 9.73 -2.96 -19.82
CA PHE A 56 10.15 -1.63 -19.38
C PHE A 56 9.66 -1.31 -17.97
N GLY A 57 8.40 -1.62 -17.65
CA GLY A 57 7.86 -1.51 -16.29
C GLY A 57 8.64 -2.37 -15.30
N SER A 58 8.99 -3.61 -15.66
CA SER A 58 9.78 -4.52 -14.83
C SER A 58 11.19 -3.98 -14.58
N ALA A 59 11.85 -3.44 -15.61
CA ALA A 59 13.18 -2.84 -15.48
C ALA A 59 13.19 -1.57 -14.62
N GLN A 60 12.16 -0.72 -14.74
CA GLN A 60 12.00 0.45 -13.87
C GLN A 60 11.77 0.06 -12.41
N ASN A 61 10.94 -0.97 -12.17
CA ASN A 61 10.73 -1.49 -10.82
C ASN A 61 12.02 -2.07 -10.23
N GLN A 62 12.81 -2.81 -11.03
CA GLN A 62 14.10 -3.32 -10.58
C GLN A 62 15.04 -2.18 -10.17
N GLY A 63 15.15 -1.12 -10.98
CA GLY A 63 15.97 0.04 -10.63
C GLY A 63 15.54 0.74 -9.34
N LEU A 64 14.23 0.84 -9.07
CA LEU A 64 13.71 1.40 -7.82
C LEU A 64 14.01 0.52 -6.60
N LEU A 65 13.95 -0.81 -6.77
CA LEU A 65 14.31 -1.76 -5.71
C LEU A 65 15.80 -1.68 -5.37
N ASP A 66 16.67 -1.58 -6.38
CA ASP A 66 18.10 -1.37 -6.20
C ASP A 66 18.40 -0.06 -5.47
N ILE A 67 17.78 1.06 -5.88
CA ILE A 67 17.95 2.35 -5.19
C ILE A 67 17.49 2.28 -3.74
N ARG A 68 16.34 1.63 -3.47
CA ARG A 68 15.83 1.44 -2.11
C ARG A 68 16.82 0.64 -1.26
N HIS A 69 17.33 -0.48 -1.78
CA HIS A 69 18.30 -1.30 -1.08
C HIS A 69 19.58 -0.52 -0.77
N GLN A 70 20.16 0.17 -1.76
CA GLN A 70 21.34 1.01 -1.57
C GLN A 70 21.14 2.12 -0.53
N ALA A 71 19.96 2.76 -0.52
CA ALA A 71 19.64 3.77 0.48
C ALA A 71 19.61 3.19 1.90
N LEU A 72 19.06 1.97 2.06
CA LEU A 72 19.02 1.27 3.34
C LEU A 72 20.40 0.81 3.80
N GLU A 73 21.25 0.33 2.88
CA GLU A 73 22.65 0.01 3.17
C GLU A 73 23.38 1.24 3.70
N LYS A 74 23.28 2.38 3.00
CA LYS A 74 23.90 3.64 3.43
C LYS A 74 23.38 4.09 4.79
N LEU A 75 22.06 4.02 5.01
CA LEU A 75 21.44 4.34 6.31
C LEU A 75 22.04 3.53 7.47
N GLY A 76 22.34 2.25 7.24
CA GLY A 76 22.96 1.38 8.24
C GLY A 76 24.46 1.56 8.39
N GLU A 77 25.20 1.69 7.29
CA GLU A 77 26.67 1.70 7.28
C GLU A 77 27.29 2.98 7.86
N GLU A 78 26.75 4.15 7.53
CA GLU A 78 27.33 5.43 8.01
C GLU A 78 26.70 5.90 9.33
N GLY A 79 25.94 5.02 10.01
CA GLY A 79 25.30 5.32 11.29
C GLY A 79 24.22 6.41 11.20
N LEU A 80 23.75 6.72 9.99
CA LEU A 80 22.77 7.78 9.75
C LEU A 80 21.46 7.52 10.51
N VAL A 81 21.14 6.26 10.75
CA VAL A 81 19.97 5.86 11.53
C VAL A 81 19.92 6.51 12.92
N ASP A 82 21.07 6.77 13.57
CA ASP A 82 21.12 7.41 14.89
C ASP A 82 20.73 8.89 14.86
N ASN A 83 20.73 9.50 13.67
CA ASN A 83 20.31 10.89 13.47
C ASN A 83 18.80 11.01 13.21
N LEU A 84 18.08 9.88 13.11
CA LEU A 84 16.64 9.91 12.98
C LEU A 84 16.00 10.22 14.34
N ASP A 85 15.38 11.40 14.45
CA ASP A 85 14.61 11.79 15.64
C ASP A 85 13.23 11.11 15.60
N GLN A 86 13.23 9.81 15.91
CA GLN A 86 12.05 8.94 15.87
C GLN A 86 11.74 8.40 17.26
N ALA A 87 10.46 8.15 17.52
CA ALA A 87 10.04 7.40 18.69
C ALA A 87 10.61 5.96 18.64
N PRO A 88 10.90 5.32 19.79
CA PRO A 88 11.48 3.97 19.83
C PRO A 88 10.74 2.94 18.98
N GLU A 89 9.42 3.04 18.89
CA GLU A 89 8.54 2.19 18.11
C GLU A 89 8.84 2.28 16.60
N GLN A 90 8.99 3.50 16.09
CA GLN A 90 9.29 3.76 14.68
C GLN A 90 10.76 3.49 14.36
N HIS A 91 11.65 3.81 15.30
CA HIS A 91 13.08 3.55 15.14
C HIS A 91 13.34 2.04 15.05
N PHE A 92 12.69 1.23 15.89
CA PHE A 92 12.79 -0.23 15.82
C PHE A 92 12.32 -0.78 14.46
N GLN A 93 11.19 -0.30 13.93
CA GLN A 93 10.71 -0.71 12.61
C GLN A 93 11.70 -0.34 11.49
N THR A 94 12.28 0.85 11.57
CA THR A 94 13.30 1.30 10.61
C THR A 94 14.53 0.39 10.66
N LEU A 95 15.00 0.03 11.86
CA LEU A 95 16.12 -0.90 12.03
C LEU A 95 15.81 -2.29 11.49
N MET A 96 14.63 -2.83 11.78
CA MET A 96 14.21 -4.13 11.25
C MET A 96 14.13 -4.15 9.73
N MET A 97 13.62 -3.07 9.12
CA MET A 97 13.59 -2.94 7.66
C MET A 97 15.00 -2.96 7.06
N ILE A 98 15.95 -2.23 7.66
CA ILE A 98 17.35 -2.25 7.19
C ILE A 98 17.92 -3.67 7.30
N ILE A 99 17.76 -4.33 8.45
CA ILE A 99 18.28 -5.70 8.68
C ILE A 99 17.73 -6.68 7.64
N GLN A 100 16.41 -6.67 7.43
CA GLN A 100 15.74 -7.62 6.54
C GLN A 100 16.07 -7.40 5.06
N GLU A 101 16.28 -6.15 4.65
CA GLU A 101 16.52 -5.80 3.25
C GLU A 101 18.01 -5.85 2.88
N THR A 102 18.92 -5.68 3.84
CA THR A 102 20.37 -5.59 3.60
C THR A 102 21.17 -6.75 4.17
N ASP A 103 20.51 -7.69 4.86
CA ASP A 103 21.15 -8.78 5.60
C ASP A 103 22.25 -8.29 6.59
N ASN A 104 22.14 -7.02 7.05
CA ASN A 104 23.16 -6.40 7.89
C ASN A 104 23.01 -6.80 9.37
N MET A 105 23.74 -7.85 9.75
CA MET A 105 23.79 -8.35 11.13
C MET A 105 24.27 -7.34 12.17
N ALA A 106 25.11 -6.38 11.78
CA ALA A 106 25.67 -5.40 12.71
C ALA A 106 24.57 -4.49 13.31
N MET A 107 23.40 -4.44 12.69
CA MET A 107 22.25 -3.67 13.16
C MET A 107 21.40 -4.40 14.20
N ILE A 108 21.59 -5.71 14.40
CA ILE A 108 20.82 -6.53 15.36
C ILE A 108 20.97 -6.00 16.79
N ASP A 109 22.19 -5.66 17.21
CA ASP A 109 22.44 -5.14 18.56
C ASP A 109 21.70 -3.82 18.81
N LYS A 110 21.65 -2.95 17.79
CA LYS A 110 20.93 -1.68 17.86
C LYS A 110 19.41 -1.89 17.87
N ALA A 111 18.90 -2.82 17.06
CA ALA A 111 17.49 -3.20 17.09
C ALA A 111 17.09 -3.77 18.46
N TYR A 112 17.93 -4.61 19.06
CA TYR A 112 17.74 -5.14 20.40
C TYR A 112 17.71 -4.04 21.46
N ALA A 113 18.70 -3.14 21.46
CA ALA A 113 18.74 -2.01 22.37
C ALA A 113 17.49 -1.12 22.25
N THR A 114 17.02 -0.87 21.03
CA THR A 114 15.80 -0.09 20.76
C THR A 114 14.55 -0.83 21.22
N ALA A 115 14.46 -2.14 20.98
CA ALA A 115 13.34 -2.98 21.42
C ALA A 115 13.16 -2.94 22.95
N LEU A 116 14.26 -2.89 23.71
CA LEU A 116 14.20 -2.77 25.16
C LEU A 116 13.62 -1.42 25.64
N GLN A 117 13.70 -0.38 24.82
CA GLN A 117 13.16 0.95 25.13
C GLN A 117 11.65 1.06 24.85
N LEU A 118 11.06 0.08 24.17
CA LEU A 118 9.61 0.04 23.93
C LEU A 118 8.85 -0.02 25.25
N LYS A 119 7.88 0.90 25.41
CA LYS A 119 7.11 1.07 26.65
C LYS A 119 6.05 -0.01 26.80
N ASP A 120 5.38 -0.37 25.70
CA ASP A 120 4.37 -1.41 25.70
C ASP A 120 4.99 -2.79 25.76
N ALA A 121 4.51 -3.62 26.69
CA ALA A 121 5.08 -4.94 26.92
C ALA A 121 4.80 -5.91 25.77
N LYS A 122 3.68 -5.76 25.05
CA LYS A 122 3.32 -6.61 23.91
C LYS A 122 4.18 -6.24 22.70
N GLU A 123 4.31 -4.95 22.41
CA GLU A 123 5.21 -4.48 21.33
C GLU A 123 6.65 -4.90 21.59
N ARG A 124 7.14 -4.77 22.83
CA ARG A 124 8.48 -5.24 23.21
C ARG A 124 8.64 -6.75 23.00
N ALA A 125 7.66 -7.56 23.41
CA ALA A 125 7.72 -9.00 23.21
C ALA A 125 7.75 -9.37 21.72
N GLN A 126 6.97 -8.67 20.89
CA GLN A 126 6.96 -8.85 19.44
C GLN A 126 8.29 -8.44 18.81
N ALA A 127 8.86 -7.32 19.23
CA ALA A 127 10.15 -6.84 18.75
C ALA A 127 11.28 -7.84 19.07
N LEU A 128 11.33 -8.34 20.30
CA LEU A 128 12.30 -9.34 20.72
C LEU A 128 12.15 -10.68 19.96
N LEU A 129 10.91 -11.10 19.69
CA LEU A 129 10.66 -12.28 18.87
C LEU A 129 11.13 -12.08 17.42
N ALA A 130 10.88 -10.91 16.84
CA ALA A 130 11.35 -10.58 15.49
C ALA A 130 12.87 -10.66 15.41
N ILE A 131 13.59 -10.09 16.38
CA ILE A 131 15.06 -10.18 16.45
C ILE A 131 15.53 -11.63 16.58
N ALA A 132 14.91 -12.43 17.46
CA ALA A 132 15.30 -13.83 17.65
C ALA A 132 15.11 -14.66 16.37
N ASN A 133 14.01 -14.42 15.64
CA ASN A 133 13.75 -15.06 14.35
C ASN A 133 14.80 -14.65 13.31
N GLU A 134 15.20 -13.38 13.30
CA GLU A 134 16.19 -12.87 12.36
C GLU A 134 17.58 -13.47 12.61
N ILE A 135 18.00 -13.58 13.87
CA ILE A 135 19.22 -14.30 14.25
C ILE A 135 19.14 -15.77 13.82
N THR A 136 17.98 -16.40 13.96
CA THR A 136 17.80 -17.80 13.53
C THR A 136 17.93 -17.94 12.02
N TYR A 137 17.33 -17.03 11.24
CA TYR A 137 17.44 -17.01 9.79
C TYR A 137 18.90 -16.89 9.34
N PHE A 138 19.63 -15.95 9.95
CA PHE A 138 21.04 -15.71 9.70
C PHE A 138 21.97 -16.87 10.03
N THR A 139 21.69 -17.59 11.12
CA THR A 139 22.53 -18.72 11.58
C THR A 139 22.20 -20.02 10.87
N SER A 140 21.08 -20.08 10.15
CA SER A 140 20.62 -21.27 9.40
C SER A 140 20.92 -21.21 7.89
N LYS A 141 21.59 -20.14 7.44
CA LYS A 141 22.06 -19.98 6.05
C LYS A 141 23.27 -20.85 5.73
#